data_AF-A0A968I534-F1
#
_entry.id   AF-A0A968I534-F1
#
_cell.length_a   1.000
_cell.length_b   1.000
_cell.length_c   1.000
_cell.angle_alpha   90.00
_cell.angle_beta   90.00
_cell.angle_gamma   90.00
#
_symmetry.space_group_name_H-M   'P 1'
#
loop_
_entity.id
_entity.type
_entity.pdbx_description
1 polymer ?
#
loop_
_entity_poly.entity_id
_entity_poly.type
_entity_poly.pdbx_seq_one_letter_code
_entity_poly.pdbx_strand_id
1 'polypeptide(L)'
;MTGPSGSVVIASDGSIAAFVPARRALSWQLTNASGTPVVRERFWVTFQPGEVRVCASCHGVNTKDQLNRPPPVTEPKALEELLNYWKNR
;
A
#
# COMPACT_ATOMS: atom_id res chain seq x y z
N MET A 1 -13.08 -8.04 2.14
CA MET A 1 -11.97 -7.18 1.71
C MET A 1 -11.66 -7.43 0.23
N THR A 2 -12.52 -7.01 -0.68
CA THR A 2 -12.24 -7.19 -2.11
C THR A 2 -12.59 -5.91 -2.83
N GLY A 3 -11.56 -5.24 -3.35
CA GLY A 3 -11.73 -4.29 -4.43
C GLY A 3 -11.85 -5.05 -5.76
N PRO A 4 -11.90 -4.34 -6.89
CA PRO A 4 -11.79 -4.95 -8.23
C PRO A 4 -10.61 -5.92 -8.34
N SER A 5 -10.67 -6.85 -9.30
CA SER A 5 -9.55 -7.77 -9.56
C SER A 5 -8.23 -7.01 -9.75
N GLY A 6 -7.15 -7.48 -9.12
CA GLY A 6 -5.86 -6.80 -9.11
C GLY A 6 -5.76 -5.60 -8.15
N SER A 7 -6.73 -5.40 -7.27
CA SER A 7 -6.68 -4.34 -6.24
C SER A 7 -6.81 -4.89 -4.82
N VAL A 8 -6.37 -4.07 -3.87
CA VAL A 8 -6.63 -4.24 -2.44
C VAL A 8 -7.40 -3.03 -1.93
N VAL A 9 -8.18 -3.23 -0.88
CA VAL A 9 -8.94 -2.14 -0.24
C VAL A 9 -7.98 -1.30 0.60
N ILE A 10 -8.21 0.01 0.66
CA ILE A 10 -7.55 0.90 1.63
C ILE A 10 -8.23 0.69 2.98
N ALA A 11 -7.47 0.28 4.00
CA ALA A 11 -8.00 0.07 5.35
C ALA A 11 -8.48 1.38 5.98
N SER A 12 -9.23 1.28 7.08
CA SER A 12 -9.81 2.44 7.77
C SER A 12 -8.78 3.45 8.29
N ASP A 13 -7.54 3.01 8.52
CA ASP A 13 -6.41 3.84 8.94
C ASP A 13 -5.63 4.43 7.74
N GLY A 14 -6.09 4.18 6.50
CA GLY A 14 -5.43 4.62 5.27
C GLY A 14 -4.31 3.70 4.78
N SER A 15 -4.00 2.61 5.50
CA SER A 15 -2.96 1.67 5.10
C SER A 15 -3.42 0.75 3.97
N ILE A 16 -2.46 0.23 3.21
CA ILE A 16 -2.66 -0.82 2.22
C ILE A 16 -1.61 -1.91 2.40
N ALA A 17 -1.96 -3.15 2.08
CA ALA A 17 -1.02 -4.27 2.00
C ALA A 17 -1.48 -5.24 0.91
N ALA A 18 -0.54 -5.79 0.16
CA ALA A 18 -0.82 -6.74 -0.90
C ALA A 18 0.29 -7.77 -1.04
N PHE A 19 -0.08 -9.02 -1.36
CA PHE A 19 0.85 -9.94 -1.99
C PHE A 19 1.01 -9.57 -3.45
N VAL A 20 2.25 -9.53 -3.92
CA VAL A 20 2.58 -9.13 -5.28
C VAL A 20 3.44 -10.19 -5.97
N PRO A 21 3.40 -10.30 -7.31
CA PRO A 21 4.27 -11.21 -8.03
C PRO A 21 5.75 -10.85 -7.83
N ALA A 22 6.55 -11.81 -7.38
CA ALA A 22 8.00 -11.66 -7.34
C ALA A 22 8.58 -11.60 -8.76
N ARG A 23 9.71 -10.90 -8.92
CA ARG A 23 10.46 -10.75 -10.18
C ARG A 23 9.64 -10.22 -11.35
N ARG A 24 8.61 -9.42 -11.06
CA ARG A 24 7.83 -8.68 -12.05
C ARG A 24 7.89 -7.18 -11.74
N ALA A 25 8.03 -6.37 -12.78
CA ALA A 25 7.89 -4.93 -12.68
C ALA A 25 6.42 -4.57 -12.41
N LEU A 26 6.18 -3.79 -11.36
CA LEU A 26 4.86 -3.37 -10.91
C LEU A 26 4.81 -1.85 -10.75
N SER A 27 3.62 -1.31 -10.95
CA SER A 27 3.22 0.03 -10.55
C SER A 27 1.78 -0.06 -10.03
N TRP A 28 1.38 0.88 -9.19
CA TRP A 28 0.07 0.91 -8.55
C TRP A 28 -0.47 2.34 -8.48
N GLN A 29 -1.77 2.46 -8.22
CA GLN A 29 -2.43 3.75 -8.08
C GLN A 29 -3.51 3.68 -7.02
N LEU A 30 -3.63 4.74 -6.22
CA LEU A 30 -4.78 4.95 -5.35
C LEU A 30 -5.94 5.45 -6.19
N THR A 31 -7.12 4.90 -5.96
CA THR A 31 -8.34 5.28 -6.68
C THR A 31 -9.37 5.85 -5.72
N ASN A 32 -10.26 6.68 -6.24
CA ASN A 32 -11.47 7.07 -5.53
C ASN A 32 -12.50 5.93 -5.55
N ALA A 33 -13.65 6.12 -4.90
CA ALA A 33 -14.72 5.13 -4.85
C ALA A 33 -15.27 4.72 -6.24
N SER A 34 -15.12 5.57 -7.26
CA SER A 34 -15.51 5.30 -8.63
C SER A 34 -14.41 4.61 -9.46
N GLY A 35 -13.28 4.22 -8.84
CA GLY A 35 -12.14 3.61 -9.53
C GLY A 35 -11.29 4.61 -10.33
N THR A 36 -11.53 5.91 -10.22
CA THR A 36 -10.72 6.94 -10.89
C THR A 36 -9.41 7.14 -10.14
N PRO A 37 -8.24 7.11 -10.80
CA PRO A 37 -6.98 7.22 -10.08
C PRO A 37 -6.69 8.65 -9.60
N VAL A 38 -6.38 8.77 -8.31
CA VAL A 38 -6.06 10.03 -7.60
C VAL A 38 -4.55 10.22 -7.49
N VAL A 39 -3.81 9.17 -7.11
CA VAL A 39 -2.35 9.16 -7.00
C VAL A 39 -1.81 7.96 -7.73
N ARG A 40 -0.72 8.12 -8.50
CA ARG A 40 -0.08 7.05 -9.27
C ARG A 40 1.37 6.93 -8.86
N GLU A 41 1.80 5.70 -8.56
CA GLU A 41 3.22 5.37 -8.49
C GLU A 41 3.81 5.45 -9.90
N ARG A 42 4.83 6.28 -10.07
CA ARG A 42 5.42 6.57 -11.40
C ARG A 42 6.65 5.72 -11.68
N PHE A 43 7.15 5.00 -10.69
CA PHE A 43 8.24 4.07 -10.86
C PHE A 43 7.74 2.65 -11.11
N TRP A 44 8.56 1.91 -11.85
CA TRP A 44 8.45 0.46 -11.94
C TRP A 44 9.26 -0.15 -10.81
N VAL A 45 8.59 -0.84 -9.90
CA VAL A 45 9.21 -1.48 -8.74
C VAL A 45 9.15 -3.00 -8.91
N THR A 46 10.26 -3.68 -8.64
CA THR A 46 10.34 -5.14 -8.63
C THR A 46 10.67 -5.63 -7.23
N PHE A 47 10.08 -6.75 -6.84
CA PHE A 47 10.26 -7.40 -5.54
C PHE A 47 10.96 -8.76 -5.72
N GLN A 48 11.84 -9.11 -4.79
CA GLN A 48 12.43 -10.46 -4.72
C GLN A 48 11.50 -11.46 -4.02
N PRO A 49 11.64 -12.77 -4.26
CA PRO A 49 10.90 -13.78 -3.50
C PRO A 49 11.15 -13.63 -1.98
N GLY A 50 10.08 -13.53 -1.20
CA GLY A 50 10.16 -13.36 0.25
C GLY A 50 10.46 -11.93 0.74
N GLU A 51 10.64 -10.96 -0.17
CA GLU A 51 10.85 -9.57 0.21
C GLU A 51 9.58 -8.96 0.81
N VAL A 52 9.74 -8.28 1.95
CA VAL A 52 8.74 -7.36 2.50
C VAL A 52 9.28 -5.95 2.39
N ARG A 53 8.55 -5.07 1.71
CA ARG A 53 8.89 -3.65 1.60
C ARG A 53 7.75 -2.80 2.16
N VAL A 54 8.11 -1.83 2.99
CA VAL A 54 7.16 -0.93 3.66
C VAL A 54 7.50 0.50 3.31
N CYS A 55 6.47 1.29 2.99
CA CYS A 55 6.55 2.74 2.86
C CYS A 55 5.55 3.37 3.82
N ALA A 56 5.95 4.45 4.49
CA ALA A 56 5.07 5.14 5.45
C ALA A 56 3.97 5.98 4.76
N SER A 57 4.15 6.31 3.48
CA SER A 57 3.21 7.12 2.70
C SER A 57 3.52 7.03 1.20
N CYS A 58 2.54 7.39 0.37
CA CYS A 58 2.73 7.53 -1.08
C CYS A 58 3.58 8.77 -1.37
N HIS A 59 4.87 8.58 -1.68
CA HIS A 59 5.83 9.66 -1.94
C HIS A 59 5.98 10.61 -0.74
N GLY A 60 6.42 10.03 0.37
CA GLY A 60 6.40 10.63 1.69
C GLY A 60 7.16 11.93 1.89
N VAL A 61 7.02 12.46 3.11
CA VAL A 61 7.53 13.77 3.50
C VAL A 61 8.96 13.63 3.99
N ASN A 62 9.86 14.49 3.51
CA ASN A 62 11.24 14.51 4.02
C ASN A 62 11.32 14.95 5.48
N THR A 63 10.37 15.77 5.95
CA THR A 63 10.39 16.31 7.32
C THR A 63 8.98 16.48 7.87
N LYS A 64 8.14 17.22 7.15
CA LYS A 64 6.78 17.60 7.56
C LYS A 64 5.86 17.53 6.35
N ASP A 65 4.62 17.15 6.59
CA ASP A 65 3.60 17.17 5.55
C ASP A 65 3.08 18.59 5.28
N GLN A 66 2.21 18.73 4.29
CA GLN A 66 1.57 20.01 3.95
C GLN A 66 0.73 20.62 5.09
N LEU A 67 0.44 19.85 6.14
CA LEU A 67 -0.24 20.29 7.36
C LEU A 67 0.71 20.39 8.56
N ASN A 68 2.03 20.34 8.32
CA ASN A 68 3.09 20.43 9.33
C ASN A 68 3.05 19.31 10.40
N ARG A 69 2.45 18.16 10.06
CA ARG A 69 2.34 16.98 10.94
C ARG A 69 3.61 16.12 10.89
N PRO A 70 3.93 15.38 11.97
CA PRO A 70 5.02 14.41 11.97
C PRO A 70 4.70 13.19 11.09
N PRO A 71 5.70 12.34 10.78
CA PRO A 71 5.47 11.08 10.08
C PRO A 71 4.45 10.18 10.78
N PRO A 72 3.73 9.30 10.05
CA PRO A 72 2.83 8.33 10.65
C PRO A 72 3.58 7.39 11.60
N VAL A 73 3.02 7.19 12.80
CA VAL A 73 3.54 6.26 13.83
C VAL A 73 2.61 5.06 14.07
N THR A 74 1.51 4.99 13.32
CA THR A 74 0.47 3.97 13.48
C THR A 74 0.94 2.65 12.89
N GLU A 75 0.64 1.54 13.58
CA GLU A 75 0.82 0.20 13.01
C GLU A 75 -0.15 0.00 11.84
N PRO A 76 0.31 -0.48 10.66
CA PRO A 76 -0.52 -0.55 9.47
C PRO A 76 -1.56 -1.66 9.56
N LYS A 77 -2.83 -1.29 9.73
CA LYS A 77 -3.94 -2.24 9.90
C LYS A 77 -4.06 -3.23 8.74
N ALA A 78 -3.86 -2.77 7.51
CA ALA A 78 -3.92 -3.61 6.31
C ALA A 78 -2.87 -4.73 6.33
N LEU A 79 -1.68 -4.47 6.90
CA LEU A 79 -0.63 -5.50 7.00
C LEU A 79 -1.01 -6.56 8.03
N GLU A 80 -1.50 -6.15 9.20
CA GLU A 80 -2.02 -7.07 10.22
C GLU A 80 -3.11 -7.98 9.63
N GLU A 81 -4.08 -7.40 8.92
CA GLU A 81 -5.16 -8.13 8.25
C GLU A 81 -4.63 -9.11 7.19
N LEU A 82 -3.66 -8.69 6.37
CA LEU A 82 -3.04 -9.54 5.34
C LEU A 82 -2.28 -10.72 5.96
N LEU A 83 -1.54 -10.50 7.04
CA LEU A 83 -0.77 -11.53 7.74
C LEU A 83 -1.68 -12.52 8.46
N ASN A 84 -2.72 -12.03 9.14
CA ASN A 84 -3.74 -12.88 9.76
C ASN A 84 -4.44 -13.75 8.71
N TYR A 85 -4.76 -13.16 7.56
CA TYR A 85 -5.32 -13.90 6.45
C TYR A 85 -4.38 -15.00 5.95
N TRP A 86 -3.09 -14.69 5.75
CA TRP A 86 -2.10 -15.66 5.28
C TRP A 86 -1.84 -16.79 6.27
N LYS A 87 -1.81 -16.48 7.57
CA LYS A 87 -1.61 -17.48 8.64
C LYS A 87 -2.76 -18.49 8.72
N ASN A 88 -3.98 -18.05 8.42
CA ASN A 88 -5.19 -18.87 8.51
C ASN A 88 -5.61 -19.47 7.16
N ARG A 89 -4.73 -19.43 6.15
CA ARG A 89 -4.93 -20.09 4.86
C ARG A 89 -4.46 -21.55 4.87
#